data_AF-A0A401PVC8-F1
#
_entry.id   AF-A0A401PVC8-F1
#
_cell.length_a   1.000
_cell.length_b   1.000
_cell.length_c   1.000
_cell.angle_alpha   90.00
_cell.angle_beta   90.00
_cell.angle_gamma   90.00
#
_symmetry.space_group_name_H-M   'P 1'
#
loop_
_entity.id
_entity.type
_entity.pdbx_description
1 polymer ?
#
loop_
_entity_poly.entity_id
_entity_poly.type
_entity_poly.pdbx_seq_one_letter_code
_entity_poly.pdbx_strand_id
1 'polypeptide(L)'
;GTPTYKIYPATGNLFCKVLNATGSAIINKIKWYVSKKKGGAKEHWLDWADEKYEPEIITDAKRLYSVLALYPLLPMYWALYEQQGSRWTLQAQEMDRNVGSIKLKPDQLQSLNVLFVLLLLPLFEGFIYPQLEKRKLLIQPVTRMSIGMLGAAVAFCITGIVQVQIQKWQVMPPSDGMTELKIFNGAPCQFNIDFLEHHVVTDPHT
;
A
#
# COMPACT_ATOMS: atom_id res chain seq x y z
N GLY A 1 -13.14 10.46 49.44
CA GLY A 1 -12.10 10.44 48.39
C GLY A 1 -10.88 9.77 48.97
N THR A 2 -10.27 8.83 48.27
CA THR A 2 -9.04 8.17 48.73
C THR A 2 -7.91 9.21 48.85
N PRO A 3 -7.09 9.17 49.91
CA PRO A 3 -6.04 10.15 50.17
C PRO A 3 -4.89 10.14 49.14
N THR A 4 -4.92 9.22 48.19
CA THR A 4 -3.87 9.00 47.18
C THR A 4 -4.25 9.50 45.78
N TYR A 5 -5.44 10.10 45.59
CA TYR A 5 -5.87 10.54 44.26
C TYR A 5 -5.36 11.95 43.93
N LYS A 6 -4.31 12.04 43.10
CA LYS A 6 -3.86 13.30 42.48
C LYS A 6 -4.73 13.59 41.26
N ILE A 7 -5.55 14.65 41.35
CA ILE A 7 -6.35 15.14 40.23
C ILE A 7 -5.44 16.01 39.35
N TYR A 8 -5.14 15.53 38.15
CA TYR A 8 -4.49 16.35 37.13
C TYR A 8 -5.55 17.24 36.47
N PRO A 9 -5.27 18.53 36.23
CA PRO A 9 -6.20 19.41 35.55
C PRO A 9 -6.49 18.87 34.14
N ALA A 10 -7.71 19.08 33.64
CA ALA A 10 -8.07 18.68 32.29
C ALA A 10 -7.06 19.29 31.29
N THR A 11 -6.19 18.46 30.72
CA THR A 11 -5.25 18.88 29.69
C THR A 11 -6.07 19.27 28.48
N GLY A 12 -6.37 20.57 28.32
CA GLY A 12 -7.12 21.08 27.17
C GLY A 12 -6.52 20.56 25.85
N ASN A 13 -7.35 20.39 24.82
CA ASN A 13 -7.05 19.67 23.56
C ASN A 13 -5.57 19.64 23.17
N LEU A 14 -4.87 18.56 23.58
CA LEU A 14 -3.46 18.34 23.31
C LEU A 14 -3.14 18.41 21.82
N PHE A 15 -4.04 17.89 20.99
CA PHE A 15 -3.95 17.97 19.53
C PHE A 15 -3.87 19.43 19.03
N CYS A 16 -4.74 20.30 19.53
CA CYS A 16 -4.70 21.72 19.20
C CYS A 16 -3.44 22.40 19.72
N LYS A 17 -2.93 22.01 20.89
CA LYS A 17 -1.65 22.52 21.41
C LYS A 17 -0.49 22.16 20.50
N VAL A 18 -0.41 20.91 20.04
CA VAL A 18 0.63 20.45 19.11
C VAL A 18 0.54 21.18 17.77
N LEU A 19 -0.67 21.31 17.19
CA LEU A 19 -0.87 22.05 15.93
C LEU A 19 -0.52 23.54 16.04
N ASN A 20 -0.88 24.18 17.15
CA ASN A 20 -0.55 25.59 17.36
C ASN A 20 0.95 25.79 17.65
N ALA A 21 1.58 24.83 18.34
CA ALA A 21 3.03 24.82 18.57
C ALA A 21 3.80 24.68 17.26
N THR A 22 3.37 23.79 16.38
CA THR A 22 4.02 23.58 15.08
C THR A 22 3.79 24.75 14.14
N GLY A 23 2.59 25.33 14.12
CA GLY A 23 2.32 26.58 13.42
C GLY A 23 3.22 27.73 13.92
N SER A 24 3.36 27.86 15.25
CA SER A 24 4.23 28.88 15.86
C SER A 24 5.70 28.65 15.53
N ALA A 25 6.19 27.41 15.56
CA ALA A 25 7.55 27.05 15.15
C ALA A 25 7.82 27.45 13.69
N ILE A 26 6.88 27.16 12.78
CA ILE A 26 7.02 27.50 11.35
C ILE A 26 7.04 29.02 11.16
N ILE A 27 6.10 29.75 11.77
CA ILE A 27 6.03 31.21 11.67
C ILE A 27 7.30 31.85 12.22
N ASN A 28 7.78 31.40 13.38
CA ASN A 28 8.99 31.94 14.00
C ASN A 28 10.25 31.62 13.17
N LYS A 29 10.33 30.43 12.57
CA LYS A 29 11.41 30.06 11.65
C LYS A 29 11.41 30.92 10.38
N ILE A 30 10.24 31.17 9.78
CA ILE A 30 10.09 32.03 8.60
C ILE A 30 10.47 33.49 8.95
N LYS A 31 9.98 34.01 10.08
CA LYS A 31 10.34 35.35 10.57
C LYS A 31 11.85 35.50 10.77
N TRP A 32 12.51 34.50 11.34
CA TRP A 32 13.97 34.51 11.50
C TRP A 32 14.70 34.53 10.15
N TYR A 33 14.29 33.69 9.20
CA TYR A 33 14.89 33.62 7.86
C TYR A 33 14.77 34.95 7.11
N VAL A 34 13.61 35.60 7.20
CA VAL A 34 13.34 36.91 6.57
C VAL A 34 14.04 38.07 7.31
N SER A 35 14.18 38.00 8.63
CA SER A 35 14.70 39.10 9.46
C SER A 35 16.21 39.32 9.38
N LYS A 36 16.99 38.46 8.70
CA LYS A 36 18.48 38.55 8.62
C LYS A 36 19.18 38.75 9.98
N LYS A 37 18.56 38.33 11.09
CA LYS A 37 19.08 38.55 12.45
C LYS A 37 20.20 37.54 12.78
N LYS A 38 21.31 38.04 13.33
CA LYS A 38 22.51 37.29 13.81
C LYS A 38 22.25 36.49 15.11
N GLY A 39 21.16 35.72 15.17
CA GLY A 39 20.96 34.73 16.23
C GLY A 39 21.42 33.35 15.76
N GLY A 40 22.01 32.54 16.65
CA GLY A 40 22.36 31.16 16.34
C GLY A 40 21.14 30.34 15.92
N ALA A 41 21.27 29.55 14.85
CA ALA A 41 20.19 28.66 14.41
C ALA A 41 19.92 27.59 15.49
N LYS A 42 18.65 27.32 15.77
CA LYS A 42 18.24 26.18 16.62
C LYS A 42 18.52 24.86 15.89
N GLU A 43 18.88 23.81 16.63
CA GLU A 43 19.21 22.48 16.08
C GLU A 43 18.01 21.83 15.37
N HIS A 44 16.82 21.85 15.99
CA HIS A 44 15.61 21.29 15.39
C HIS A 44 14.58 22.38 15.04
N TRP A 45 13.87 22.21 13.93
CA TRP A 45 12.90 23.20 13.44
C TRP A 45 11.69 23.42 14.38
N LEU A 46 11.35 22.43 15.20
CA LEU A 46 10.32 22.56 16.25
C LEU A 46 10.76 23.41 17.44
N ASP A 47 12.06 23.63 17.66
CA ASP A 47 12.57 24.38 18.83
C ASP A 47 12.30 25.89 18.71
N TRP A 48 11.77 26.32 17.58
CA TRP A 48 11.27 27.67 17.36
C TRP A 48 9.92 27.94 18.07
N ALA A 49 9.28 26.92 18.63
CA ALA A 49 8.07 27.03 19.46
C ALA A 49 8.34 27.30 20.95
N ASP A 50 9.60 27.24 21.38
CA ASP A 50 10.07 27.32 22.79
C ASP A 50 9.67 28.64 23.48
N GLU A 51 9.43 29.72 22.70
CA GLU A 51 8.97 31.00 23.23
C GLU A 51 7.56 30.95 23.86
N LYS A 52 6.72 29.99 23.45
CA LYS A 52 5.28 29.99 23.79
C LYS A 52 4.79 28.65 24.37
N TYR A 53 5.55 27.58 24.22
CA TYR A 53 5.13 26.22 24.59
C TYR A 53 6.16 25.53 25.47
N GLU A 54 5.67 24.69 26.39
CA GLU A 54 6.50 23.88 27.27
C GLU A 54 7.40 22.91 26.48
N PRO A 55 8.63 22.65 26.93
CA PRO A 55 9.60 21.80 26.22
C PRO A 55 9.13 20.34 26.08
N GLU A 56 8.26 19.87 26.98
CA GLU A 56 7.63 18.55 26.91
C GLU A 56 6.76 18.41 25.65
N ILE A 57 5.92 19.41 25.35
CA ILE A 57 5.05 19.42 24.16
C ILE A 57 5.90 19.42 22.88
N ILE A 58 7.01 20.15 22.88
CA ILE A 58 7.94 20.23 21.74
C ILE A 58 8.60 18.86 21.52
N THR A 59 9.03 18.19 22.59
CA THR A 59 9.66 16.87 22.53
C THR A 59 8.67 15.80 22.05
N ASP A 60 7.45 15.81 22.53
CA ASP A 60 6.40 14.90 22.09
C ASP A 60 6.01 15.13 20.64
N ALA A 61 5.94 16.40 20.21
CA ALA A 61 5.69 16.72 18.83
C ALA A 61 6.85 16.26 17.91
N LYS A 62 8.12 16.34 18.33
CA LYS A 62 9.26 15.76 17.59
C LYS A 62 9.10 14.24 17.39
N ARG A 63 8.71 13.52 18.44
CA ARG A 63 8.44 12.07 18.38
C ARG A 63 7.27 11.76 17.46
N LEU A 64 6.19 12.54 17.55
CA LEU A 64 5.02 12.40 16.69
C LEU A 64 5.39 12.53 15.22
N TYR A 65 6.13 13.57 14.82
CA TYR A 65 6.57 13.72 13.42
C TYR A 65 7.51 12.61 12.95
N SER A 66 8.35 12.08 13.85
CA SER A 66 9.21 10.94 13.52
C SER A 66 8.40 9.68 13.19
N VAL A 67 7.31 9.43 13.92
CA VAL A 67 6.39 8.32 13.64
C VAL A 67 5.54 8.63 12.40
N LEU A 68 5.05 9.87 12.26
CA LEU A 68 4.24 10.31 11.13
C LEU A 68 5.00 10.18 9.82
N ALA A 69 6.32 10.37 9.81
CA ALA A 69 7.17 10.17 8.63
C ALA A 69 7.18 8.70 8.13
N LEU A 70 6.93 7.72 9.00
CA LEU A 70 6.81 6.31 8.64
C LEU A 70 5.39 5.95 8.16
N TYR A 71 4.39 6.74 8.52
CA TYR A 71 2.98 6.46 8.23
C TYR A 71 2.63 6.38 6.73
N PRO A 72 3.19 7.19 5.81
CA PRO A 72 2.91 7.09 4.37
C PRO A 72 3.17 5.71 3.75
N LEU A 73 4.09 4.93 4.33
CA LEU A 73 4.35 3.56 3.87
C LEU A 73 3.14 2.63 4.08
N LEU A 74 2.30 2.91 5.08
CA LEU A 74 1.16 2.07 5.42
C LEU A 74 0.02 2.16 4.38
N PRO A 75 -0.51 3.34 3.99
CA PRO A 75 -1.48 3.44 2.90
C PRO A 75 -0.94 2.90 1.57
N MET A 76 0.36 3.11 1.29
CA MET A 76 0.98 2.58 0.08
C MET A 76 0.94 1.06 0.06
N TYR A 77 1.30 0.39 1.17
CA TYR A 77 1.20 -1.06 1.30
C TYR A 77 -0.23 -1.56 1.05
N TRP A 78 -1.22 -0.95 1.70
CA TRP A 78 -2.63 -1.32 1.52
C TRP A 78 -3.10 -1.15 0.09
N ALA A 79 -2.72 -0.03 -0.56
CA ALA A 79 -3.06 0.22 -1.95
C ALA A 79 -2.46 -0.83 -2.91
N LEU A 80 -1.25 -1.34 -2.62
CA LEU A 80 -0.65 -2.44 -3.39
C LEU A 80 -1.36 -3.77 -3.09
N TYR A 81 -1.67 -4.05 -1.81
CA TYR A 81 -2.33 -5.27 -1.38
C TYR A 81 -3.72 -5.45 -2.03
N GLU A 82 -4.49 -4.37 -2.13
CA GLU A 82 -5.83 -4.40 -2.73
C GLU A 82 -5.84 -4.74 -4.23
N GLN A 83 -4.69 -4.61 -4.93
CA GLN A 83 -4.60 -4.99 -6.35
C GLN A 83 -4.72 -6.50 -6.57
N GLN A 84 -4.37 -7.31 -5.56
CA GLN A 84 -4.53 -8.75 -5.61
C GLN A 84 -6.00 -9.16 -5.80
N GLY A 85 -6.94 -8.45 -5.18
CA GLY A 85 -8.37 -8.78 -5.25
C GLY A 85 -9.04 -8.35 -6.56
N SER A 86 -8.48 -7.34 -7.25
CA SER A 86 -9.11 -6.70 -8.41
C SER A 86 -8.34 -6.97 -9.71
N ARG A 87 -7.14 -6.38 -9.86
CA ARG A 87 -6.35 -6.42 -11.09
C ARG A 87 -5.82 -7.82 -11.39
N TRP A 88 -5.38 -8.56 -10.39
CA TRP A 88 -4.86 -9.91 -10.61
C TRP A 88 -5.97 -10.90 -10.94
N THR A 89 -7.18 -10.69 -10.41
CA THR A 89 -8.36 -11.48 -10.81
C THR A 89 -8.71 -11.26 -12.28
N LEU A 90 -8.64 -10.02 -12.77
CA LEU A 90 -8.84 -9.71 -14.19
C LEU A 90 -7.73 -10.32 -15.05
N GLN A 91 -6.47 -10.17 -14.65
CA GLN A 91 -5.34 -10.80 -15.33
C GLN A 91 -5.51 -12.33 -15.43
N ALA A 92 -5.99 -12.98 -14.36
CA ALA A 92 -6.25 -14.41 -14.34
C ALA A 92 -7.43 -14.83 -15.24
N GLN A 93 -8.36 -13.94 -15.56
CA GLN A 93 -9.42 -14.23 -16.56
C GLN A 93 -8.86 -14.34 -17.97
N GLU A 94 -7.78 -13.62 -18.25
CA GLU A 94 -7.07 -13.59 -19.54
C GLU A 94 -6.03 -14.71 -19.66
N MET A 95 -5.84 -15.52 -18.61
CA MET A 95 -4.93 -16.67 -18.60
C MET A 95 -5.67 -18.00 -18.76
N ASP A 96 -4.94 -19.04 -19.19
CA ASP A 96 -5.46 -20.40 -19.08
C ASP A 96 -5.64 -20.77 -17.60
N ARG A 97 -6.84 -21.25 -17.27
CA ARG A 97 -7.30 -21.59 -15.92
C ARG A 97 -7.46 -23.09 -15.72
N ASN A 98 -7.05 -23.90 -16.69
CA ASN A 98 -7.11 -25.35 -16.60
C ASN A 98 -5.93 -25.87 -15.77
N VAL A 99 -6.19 -26.28 -14.53
CA VAL A 99 -5.21 -26.94 -13.66
C VAL A 99 -5.49 -28.44 -13.71
N GLY A 100 -4.86 -29.12 -14.67
CA GLY A 100 -5.12 -30.54 -14.93
C GLY A 100 -6.56 -30.77 -15.41
N SER A 101 -7.34 -31.52 -14.66
CA SER A 101 -8.76 -31.80 -14.97
C SER A 101 -9.74 -30.78 -14.37
N ILE A 102 -9.27 -29.79 -13.62
CA ILE A 102 -10.12 -28.82 -12.90
C ILE A 102 -9.93 -27.44 -13.53
N LYS A 103 -11.04 -26.83 -13.97
CA LYS A 103 -11.05 -25.43 -14.42
C LYS A 103 -11.20 -24.52 -13.21
N LEU A 104 -10.14 -23.81 -12.85
CA LEU A 104 -10.13 -22.90 -11.71
C LEU A 104 -10.95 -21.64 -12.05
N LYS A 105 -11.88 -21.26 -11.17
CA LYS A 105 -12.57 -19.97 -11.32
C LYS A 105 -11.64 -18.84 -10.87
N PRO A 106 -11.61 -17.69 -11.57
CA PRO A 106 -10.77 -16.55 -11.20
C PRO A 106 -10.94 -16.11 -9.74
N ASP A 107 -12.16 -16.14 -9.23
CA ASP A 107 -12.46 -15.72 -7.85
C ASP A 107 -11.86 -16.67 -6.80
N GLN A 108 -11.57 -17.92 -7.15
CA GLN A 108 -10.89 -18.87 -6.26
C GLN A 108 -9.41 -18.48 -6.03
N LEU A 109 -8.83 -17.62 -6.87
CA LEU A 109 -7.48 -17.11 -6.67
C LEU A 109 -7.37 -16.29 -5.37
N GLN A 110 -8.45 -15.64 -4.93
CA GLN A 110 -8.48 -14.93 -3.64
C GLN A 110 -8.40 -15.89 -2.44
N SER A 111 -8.90 -17.13 -2.58
CA SER A 111 -8.80 -18.14 -1.51
C SER A 111 -7.35 -18.57 -1.26
N LEU A 112 -6.47 -18.46 -2.26
CA LEU A 112 -5.04 -18.74 -2.10
C LEU A 112 -4.36 -17.75 -1.15
N ASN A 113 -4.81 -16.49 -1.09
CA ASN A 113 -4.29 -15.51 -0.12
C ASN A 113 -4.48 -16.02 1.31
N VAL A 114 -5.69 -16.45 1.64
CA VAL A 114 -6.03 -16.98 2.97
C VAL A 114 -5.20 -18.23 3.28
N LEU A 115 -5.08 -19.15 2.30
CA LEU A 115 -4.26 -20.35 2.44
C LEU A 115 -2.78 -20.02 2.72
N PHE A 116 -2.21 -19.07 1.97
CA PHE A 116 -0.83 -18.66 2.17
C PHE A 116 -0.61 -17.99 3.52
N VAL A 117 -1.53 -17.13 3.98
CA VAL A 117 -1.41 -16.55 5.33
C VAL A 117 -1.44 -17.64 6.40
N LEU A 118 -2.35 -18.62 6.28
CA LEU A 118 -2.45 -19.73 7.23
C LEU A 118 -1.20 -20.61 7.27
N LEU A 119 -0.51 -20.79 6.14
CA LEU A 119 0.71 -21.60 6.07
C LEU A 119 1.97 -20.81 6.44
N LEU A 120 2.08 -19.58 5.95
CA LEU A 120 3.27 -18.75 6.13
C LEU A 120 3.34 -18.16 7.53
N LEU A 121 2.23 -17.78 8.16
CA LEU A 121 2.25 -17.22 9.52
C LEU A 121 2.92 -18.14 10.55
N PRO A 122 2.54 -19.43 10.71
CA PRO A 122 3.23 -20.33 11.64
C PRO A 122 4.67 -20.62 11.22
N LEU A 123 4.98 -20.64 9.92
CA LEU A 123 6.35 -20.81 9.43
C LEU A 123 7.24 -19.61 9.81
N PHE A 124 6.73 -18.39 9.63
CA PHE A 124 7.48 -17.18 9.90
C PHE A 124 7.63 -16.94 11.41
N GLU A 125 6.56 -17.00 12.17
CA GLU A 125 6.59 -16.78 13.63
C GLU A 125 7.22 -17.96 14.39
N GLY A 126 6.96 -19.20 13.96
CA GLY A 126 7.44 -20.39 14.65
C GLY A 126 8.88 -20.79 14.30
N PHE A 127 9.32 -20.53 13.06
CA PHE A 127 10.63 -21.00 12.59
C PHE A 127 11.53 -19.87 12.10
N ILE A 128 11.09 -19.02 11.17
CA ILE A 128 12.00 -18.07 10.52
C ILE A 128 12.45 -16.95 11.47
N TYR A 129 11.51 -16.25 12.11
CA TYR A 129 11.83 -15.14 13.01
C TYR A 129 12.65 -15.57 14.24
N PRO A 130 12.35 -16.69 14.93
CA PRO A 130 13.20 -17.16 16.03
C PRO A 130 14.64 -17.44 15.61
N GLN A 131 14.86 -17.94 14.38
CA GLN A 131 16.21 -18.22 13.88
C GLN A 131 16.96 -16.94 13.48
N LEU A 132 16.25 -15.95 12.93
CA LEU A 132 16.81 -14.63 12.62
C LEU A 132 17.15 -13.86 13.89
N GLU A 133 16.30 -13.95 14.91
CA GLU A 133 16.52 -13.32 16.21
C GLU A 133 17.73 -13.91 16.94
N LYS A 134 17.92 -15.24 16.88
CA LYS A 134 19.16 -15.90 17.36
C LYS A 134 20.42 -15.35 16.69
N ARG A 135 20.32 -14.93 15.43
CA ARG A 135 21.41 -14.31 14.65
C ARG A 135 21.49 -12.79 14.80
N LYS A 136 20.67 -12.20 15.67
CA LYS A 136 20.54 -10.74 15.87
C LYS A 136 20.17 -9.97 14.59
N LEU A 137 19.53 -10.64 13.64
CA LEU A 137 19.02 -10.03 12.40
C LEU A 137 17.51 -9.80 12.53
N LEU A 138 17.01 -8.71 11.94
CA LEU A 138 15.56 -8.42 11.84
C LEU A 138 14.83 -8.35 13.18
N ILE A 139 15.49 -7.77 14.18
CA ILE A 139 14.94 -7.58 15.53
C ILE A 139 13.89 -6.46 15.52
N GLN A 140 14.13 -5.38 14.78
CA GLN A 140 13.24 -4.23 14.75
C GLN A 140 12.00 -4.51 13.88
N PRO A 141 10.78 -4.25 14.39
CA PRO A 141 9.55 -4.43 13.62
C PRO A 141 9.55 -3.67 12.29
N VAL A 142 10.10 -2.45 12.28
CA VAL A 142 10.20 -1.62 11.07
C VAL A 142 11.02 -2.31 9.98
N THR A 143 12.12 -2.99 10.32
CA THR A 143 12.93 -3.71 9.33
C THR A 143 12.19 -4.92 8.75
N ARG A 144 11.38 -5.62 9.57
CA ARG A 144 10.52 -6.72 9.08
C ARG A 144 9.50 -6.20 8.08
N MET A 145 8.87 -5.06 8.38
CA MET A 145 7.94 -4.40 7.46
C MET A 145 8.62 -3.99 6.15
N SER A 146 9.81 -3.38 6.21
CA SER A 146 10.55 -2.97 5.00
C SER A 146 10.89 -4.15 4.09
N ILE A 147 11.29 -5.30 4.63
CA ILE A 147 11.56 -6.50 3.81
C ILE A 147 10.28 -7.03 3.18
N GLY A 148 9.17 -7.03 3.92
CA GLY A 148 7.86 -7.36 3.36
C GLY A 148 7.49 -6.44 2.18
N MET A 149 7.74 -5.13 2.30
CA MET A 149 7.50 -4.18 1.21
C MET A 149 8.41 -4.41 0.00
N LEU A 150 9.68 -4.78 0.21
CA LEU A 150 10.57 -5.19 -0.89
C LEU A 150 10.05 -6.45 -1.59
N GLY A 151 9.57 -7.44 -0.82
CA GLY A 151 8.93 -8.64 -1.37
C GLY A 151 7.69 -8.30 -2.21
N ALA A 152 6.84 -7.39 -1.73
CA ALA A 152 5.69 -6.90 -2.47
C ALA A 152 6.12 -6.20 -3.78
N ALA A 153 7.17 -5.37 -3.76
CA ALA A 153 7.69 -4.72 -4.96
C ALA A 153 8.16 -5.75 -6.01
N VAL A 154 8.88 -6.80 -5.58
CA VAL A 154 9.29 -7.89 -6.46
C VAL A 154 8.08 -8.63 -7.05
N ALA A 155 7.07 -8.92 -6.24
CA ALA A 155 5.83 -9.55 -6.72
C ALA A 155 5.15 -8.70 -7.80
N PHE A 156 5.09 -7.38 -7.61
CA PHE A 156 4.57 -6.44 -8.60
C PHE A 156 5.37 -6.44 -9.90
N CYS A 157 6.70 -6.50 -9.83
CA CYS A 157 7.53 -6.64 -11.03
C CYS A 157 7.20 -7.94 -11.79
N ILE A 158 7.03 -9.05 -11.08
CA ILE A 158 6.65 -10.34 -11.68
C ILE A 158 5.29 -10.24 -12.36
N THR A 159 4.27 -9.69 -11.69
CA THR A 159 2.95 -9.47 -12.27
C THR A 159 3.02 -8.61 -13.53
N GLY A 160 3.83 -7.55 -13.52
CA GLY A 160 4.04 -6.68 -14.68
C GLY A 160 4.66 -7.44 -15.87
N ILE A 161 5.66 -8.29 -15.61
CA ILE A 161 6.26 -9.14 -16.64
C ILE A 161 5.22 -10.10 -17.23
N VAL A 162 4.41 -10.73 -16.38
CA VAL A 162 3.32 -11.62 -16.82
C VAL A 162 2.31 -10.85 -17.67
N GLN A 163 1.94 -9.63 -17.28
CA GLN A 163 1.00 -8.79 -18.05
C GLN A 163 1.53 -8.50 -19.46
N VAL A 164 2.81 -8.17 -19.59
CA VAL A 164 3.44 -7.92 -20.90
C VAL A 164 3.40 -9.16 -21.78
N GLN A 165 3.52 -10.37 -21.21
CA GLN A 165 3.40 -11.59 -22.00
C GLN A 165 1.95 -11.83 -22.43
N ILE A 166 0.97 -11.61 -21.54
CA ILE A 166 -0.46 -11.76 -21.88
C ILE A 166 -0.82 -10.82 -23.02
N GLN A 167 -0.40 -9.55 -22.96
CA GLN A 167 -0.69 -8.54 -23.99
C GLN A 167 -0.18 -8.92 -25.39
N LYS A 168 0.87 -9.73 -25.51
CA LYS A 168 1.33 -10.21 -26.83
C LYS A 168 0.34 -11.16 -27.49
N TRP A 169 -0.46 -11.86 -26.70
CA TRP A 169 -1.50 -12.78 -27.16
C TRP A 169 -2.87 -12.13 -27.23
N GLN A 170 -3.00 -10.88 -26.78
CA GLN A 170 -4.23 -10.11 -26.92
C GLN A 170 -4.25 -9.39 -28.27
N VAL A 171 -5.42 -9.36 -28.90
CA VAL A 171 -5.65 -8.57 -30.11
C VAL A 171 -5.33 -7.10 -29.80
N MET A 172 -4.53 -6.48 -30.66
CA MET A 172 -4.21 -5.05 -30.53
C MET A 172 -5.50 -4.23 -30.52
N PRO A 173 -5.58 -3.14 -29.73
CA PRO A 173 -6.75 -2.27 -29.75
C PRO A 173 -7.03 -1.80 -31.19
N PRO A 174 -8.30 -1.76 -31.62
CA PRO A 174 -8.64 -1.41 -32.99
C PRO A 174 -8.13 -0.01 -33.36
N SER A 175 -7.65 0.14 -34.59
CA SER A 175 -7.22 1.44 -35.13
C SER A 175 -8.40 2.42 -35.21
N ASP A 176 -8.11 3.73 -35.22
CA ASP A 176 -9.12 4.78 -35.29
C ASP A 176 -10.20 4.49 -36.36
N GLY A 177 -11.46 4.41 -35.91
CA GLY A 177 -12.62 4.10 -36.76
C GLY A 177 -13.15 2.66 -36.68
N MET A 178 -12.48 1.75 -35.96
CA MET A 178 -12.97 0.40 -35.68
C MET A 178 -13.39 0.22 -34.22
N THR A 179 -14.46 -0.55 -33.98
CA THR A 179 -15.00 -0.84 -32.63
C THR A 179 -14.83 -2.31 -32.31
N GLU A 180 -14.32 -2.62 -31.12
CA GLU A 180 -14.24 -4.00 -30.60
C GLU A 180 -15.58 -4.39 -29.96
N LEU A 181 -16.14 -5.53 -30.40
CA LEU A 181 -17.35 -6.12 -29.81
C LEU A 181 -17.01 -7.51 -29.24
N LYS A 182 -17.03 -7.65 -27.92
CA LYS A 182 -16.88 -8.95 -27.24
C LYS A 182 -18.24 -9.55 -26.94
N ILE A 183 -18.55 -10.67 -27.57
CA ILE A 183 -19.81 -11.40 -27.33
C ILE A 183 -19.52 -12.61 -26.45
N PHE A 184 -20.14 -12.64 -25.28
CA PHE A 184 -20.02 -13.75 -24.34
C PHE A 184 -21.30 -14.59 -24.37
N ASN A 185 -21.18 -15.86 -24.78
CA ASN A 185 -22.28 -16.81 -24.66
C ASN A 185 -22.41 -17.28 -23.21
N GLY A 186 -23.46 -16.83 -22.52
CA GLY A 186 -23.79 -17.23 -21.14
C GLY A 186 -24.70 -18.46 -21.05
N ALA A 187 -25.17 -19.02 -22.17
CA ALA A 187 -26.06 -20.18 -22.19
C ALA A 187 -25.28 -21.51 -22.13
N PRO A 188 -25.87 -22.58 -21.60
CA PRO A 188 -25.24 -23.91 -21.60
C PRO A 188 -25.25 -24.61 -22.97
N CYS A 189 -25.74 -23.95 -24.03
CA CYS A 189 -25.82 -24.49 -25.40
C CYS A 189 -24.91 -23.73 -26.37
N GLN A 190 -24.53 -24.39 -27.47
CA GLN A 190 -23.82 -23.74 -28.58
C GLN A 190 -24.78 -22.80 -29.32
N PHE A 191 -24.35 -21.55 -29.50
CA PHE A 191 -25.08 -20.51 -30.21
C PHE A 191 -24.24 -20.06 -31.41
N ASN A 192 -24.77 -20.21 -32.62
CA ASN A 192 -24.14 -19.70 -33.84
C ASN A 192 -24.61 -18.26 -34.08
N ILE A 193 -23.66 -17.37 -34.34
CA ILE A 193 -23.93 -15.99 -34.72
C ILE A 193 -23.49 -15.83 -36.17
N ASP A 194 -24.46 -15.67 -37.06
CA ASP A 194 -24.17 -15.39 -38.47
C ASP A 194 -23.98 -13.88 -38.64
N PHE A 195 -22.77 -13.49 -39.00
CA PHE A 195 -22.44 -12.11 -39.35
C PHE A 195 -22.48 -11.94 -40.88
N LEU A 196 -22.87 -10.75 -41.36
CA LEU A 196 -22.76 -10.40 -42.78
C LEU A 196 -21.27 -10.33 -43.17
N GLU A 197 -20.83 -11.26 -44.01
CA GLU A 197 -19.44 -11.70 -44.26
C GLU A 197 -18.42 -10.62 -44.71
N HIS A 198 -18.81 -9.37 -44.96
CA HIS A 198 -17.93 -8.39 -45.63
C HIS A 198 -17.27 -7.35 -44.73
N HIS A 199 -17.56 -7.32 -43.41
CA HIS A 199 -17.02 -6.30 -42.51
C HIS A 199 -16.47 -6.82 -41.17
N VAL A 200 -16.35 -8.14 -40.99
CA VAL A 200 -15.90 -8.72 -39.72
C VAL A 200 -14.61 -9.50 -39.92
N VAL A 201 -13.55 -9.09 -39.22
CA VAL A 201 -12.31 -9.85 -39.09
C VAL A 201 -12.42 -10.65 -37.79
N THR A 202 -12.59 -11.96 -37.89
CA THR A 202 -12.61 -12.86 -36.73
C THR A 202 -11.20 -13.33 -36.39
N ASP A 203 -10.84 -13.34 -35.10
CA ASP A 203 -9.55 -13.85 -34.63
C ASP A 203 -9.50 -15.39 -34.81
N PRO A 204 -8.50 -15.94 -35.53
CA PRO A 204 -8.36 -17.39 -35.74
C PRO A 204 -7.96 -18.18 -34.48
N HIS A 205 -7.71 -17.52 -33.34
CA HIS A 205 -7.23 -18.17 -32.11
C HIS A 205 -8.27 -18.28 -30.96
N THR A 206 -9.55 -18.01 -31.24
CA THR A 206 -10.67 -18.17 -30.27
C THR A 206 -11.54 -19.39 -30.51
#